data_AF-A0A958DCG8-F1
#
_entry.id   AF-A0A958DCG8-F1
#
_cell.length_a   1.000
_cell.length_b   1.000
_cell.length_c   1.000
_cell.angle_alpha   90.00
_cell.angle_beta   90.00
_cell.angle_gamma   90.00
#
_symmetry.space_group_name_H-M   'P 1'
#
loop_
_entity.id
_entity.type
_entity.pdbx_description
1 polymer ?
#
loop_
_entity_poly.entity_id
_entity_poly.type
_entity_poly.pdbx_seq_one_letter_code
_entity_poly.pdbx_strand_id
1 'polypeptide(L)'
;MEPKYISDSENNADIFLVSTIDREERIHVFWRETINDGEITRTLIFHRTLEGSEWSEPVDIIAPSDTNIVSFVDVEIDDQNDINLIWVGSQGARKDLFLSKAPGCCSLSSQKWQTQSLYSSQIAVGYATIEAG
;
A
#
# COMPACT_ATOMS: atom_id res chain seq x y z
N MET A 1 -19.65 15.52 17.28
CA MET A 1 -18.52 14.58 17.28
C MET A 1 -17.40 15.31 16.57
N GLU A 2 -16.25 15.50 17.23
CA GLU A 2 -15.11 16.20 16.64
C GLU A 2 -14.33 15.25 15.71
N PRO A 3 -13.75 15.74 14.60
CA PRO A 3 -12.93 14.93 13.71
C PRO A 3 -11.68 14.40 14.43
N LYS A 4 -11.38 13.10 14.28
CA LYS A 4 -10.19 12.43 14.82
C LYS A 4 -9.26 12.00 13.68
N TYR A 5 -7.96 12.22 13.83
CA TYR A 5 -6.97 11.72 12.89
C TYR A 5 -6.92 10.18 12.90
N ILE A 6 -6.87 9.59 11.70
CA ILE A 6 -6.72 8.15 11.51
C ILE A 6 -5.23 7.77 11.33
N SER A 7 -4.35 8.71 10.99
CA SER A 7 -2.89 8.51 11.03
C SER A 7 -2.32 9.03 12.34
N ASP A 8 -1.33 8.34 12.90
CA ASP A 8 -0.59 8.77 14.10
C ASP A 8 0.60 9.67 13.78
N SER A 9 0.94 9.84 12.49
CA SER A 9 2.00 10.74 12.07
C SER A 9 1.40 12.07 11.62
N GLU A 10 1.62 13.12 12.41
CA GLU A 10 1.31 14.48 11.97
C GLU A 10 2.13 14.77 10.70
N ASN A 11 1.46 14.84 9.55
CA ASN A 11 1.95 15.27 8.22
C ASN A 11 2.58 14.22 7.29
N ASN A 12 2.59 12.92 7.60
CA ASN A 12 3.15 11.93 6.66
C ASN A 12 2.08 11.15 5.89
N ALA A 13 0.81 11.19 6.31
CA ALA A 13 -0.29 10.60 5.56
C ALA A 13 -0.49 11.31 4.21
N ASP A 14 -0.40 10.53 3.15
CA ASP A 14 -0.39 11.00 1.77
C ASP A 14 -1.65 10.52 1.02
N ILE A 15 -2.00 11.23 -0.06
CA ILE A 15 -3.30 11.32 -0.75
C ILE A 15 -3.91 10.03 -1.35
N PHE A 16 -3.40 8.83 -1.02
CA PHE A 16 -3.93 7.55 -1.51
C PHE A 16 -4.64 6.78 -0.41
N LEU A 17 -5.76 7.34 0.05
CA LEU A 17 -6.68 6.68 0.96
C LEU A 17 -7.61 5.74 0.18
N VAL A 18 -7.67 4.48 0.58
CA VAL A 18 -8.71 3.55 0.13
C VAL A 18 -9.35 2.86 1.31
N SER A 19 -10.64 2.52 1.18
CA SER A 19 -11.36 1.81 2.23
C SER A 19 -12.29 0.76 1.65
N THR A 20 -12.56 -0.26 2.47
CA THR A 20 -13.50 -1.33 2.18
C THR A 20 -14.14 -1.82 3.48
N ILE A 21 -15.19 -2.65 3.38
CA ILE A 21 -15.90 -3.22 4.52
C ILE A 21 -15.98 -4.73 4.37
N ASP A 22 -15.59 -5.45 5.41
CA ASP A 22 -15.63 -6.92 5.40
C ASP A 22 -16.99 -7.48 5.82
N ARG A 23 -17.14 -8.80 5.79
CA ARG A 23 -18.39 -9.49 6.15
C ARG A 23 -18.74 -9.41 7.63
N GLU A 24 -17.79 -9.03 8.48
CA GLU A 24 -18.02 -8.76 9.90
C GLU A 24 -18.32 -7.26 10.15
N GLU A 25 -18.63 -6.50 9.09
CA GLU A 25 -18.93 -5.07 9.11
C GLU A 25 -17.76 -4.20 9.63
N ARG A 26 -16.53 -4.71 9.56
CA ARG A 26 -15.34 -3.95 9.93
C ARG A 26 -14.90 -3.10 8.76
N ILE A 27 -14.68 -1.81 9.00
CA ILE A 27 -14.17 -0.90 7.96
C ILE A 27 -12.66 -0.97 7.97
N HIS A 28 -12.08 -1.38 6.86
CA HIS A 28 -10.64 -1.37 6.64
C HIS A 28 -10.28 -0.07 5.92
N VAL A 29 -9.27 0.64 6.44
CA VAL A 29 -8.73 1.85 5.85
C VAL A 29 -7.25 1.66 5.60
N PHE A 30 -6.83 1.95 4.37
CA PHE A 30 -5.46 1.89 3.93
C PHE A 30 -5.01 3.27 3.48
N TRP A 31 -3.79 3.65 3.84
CA TRP A 31 -3.22 4.91 3.41
C TRP A 31 -1.72 4.75 3.17
N ARG A 32 -1.18 5.66 2.38
CA ARG A 32 0.26 5.78 2.19
C ARG A 32 0.84 6.71 3.24
N GLU A 33 1.98 6.35 3.80
CA GLU A 33 2.85 7.34 4.45
C GLU A 33 4.22 7.38 3.80
N THR A 34 4.74 8.60 3.64
CA THR A 34 6.14 8.82 3.23
C THR A 34 7.01 8.88 4.48
N ILE A 35 7.97 7.97 4.58
CA ILE A 35 8.95 7.89 5.66
C ILE A 35 10.31 8.31 5.12
N ASN A 36 10.92 9.28 5.80
CA ASN A 36 12.28 9.73 5.54
C ASN A 36 13.15 9.39 6.75
N ASP A 37 14.10 8.49 6.57
CA ASP A 37 15.07 8.09 7.61
C ASP A 37 16.42 8.81 7.49
N GLY A 38 16.50 9.83 6.63
CA GLY A 38 17.68 10.65 6.39
C GLY A 38 18.55 10.18 5.23
N GLU A 39 18.65 8.86 5.00
CA GLU A 39 19.40 8.29 3.88
C GLU A 39 18.47 7.89 2.73
N ILE A 40 17.26 7.47 3.06
CA ILE A 40 16.29 6.91 2.12
C ILE A 40 14.91 7.55 2.38
N THR A 41 14.26 7.95 1.29
CA THR A 41 12.83 8.23 1.31
C THR A 41 12.10 7.02 0.75
N ARG A 42 11.21 6.44 1.55
CA ARG A 42 10.38 5.31 1.16
C ARG A 42 8.92 5.59 1.49
N THR A 43 8.02 4.92 0.81
CA THR A 43 6.59 4.97 1.12
C THR A 43 6.11 3.62 1.60
N LEU A 44 5.39 3.60 2.71
CA LEU A 44 4.74 2.40 3.24
C LEU A 44 3.23 2.51 3.06
N ILE A 45 2.55 1.36 2.99
CA ILE A 45 1.10 1.29 3.13
C ILE A 45 0.80 0.92 4.57
N PHE A 46 0.01 1.76 5.22
CA PHE A 46 -0.52 1.54 6.55
C PHE A 46 -1.98 1.10 6.47
N HIS A 47 -2.41 0.39 7.51
CA HIS A 47 -3.74 -0.18 7.64
C HIS A 47 -4.29 0.04 9.05
N ARG A 48 -5.59 0.37 9.14
CA ARG A 48 -6.41 0.36 10.37
C ARG A 48 -7.74 -0.29 10.09
N THR A 49 -8.33 -0.82 11.15
CA THR A 49 -9.69 -1.36 11.12
C THR A 49 -10.55 -0.60 12.13
N LEU A 50 -11.78 -0.25 11.75
CA LEU A 50 -12.83 0.21 12.66
C LEU A 50 -13.79 -0.95 12.90
N GLU A 51 -13.99 -1.29 14.16
CA GLU A 51 -15.01 -2.26 14.60
C GLU A 51 -15.94 -1.56 15.58
N GLY A 52 -17.22 -1.44 15.22
CA GLY A 52 -18.19 -0.63 15.95
C GLY A 52 -17.77 0.85 16.00
N SER A 53 -17.25 1.30 17.14
CA SER A 53 -16.77 2.67 17.36
C SER A 53 -15.28 2.78 17.68
N GLU A 54 -14.54 1.67 17.62
CA GLU A 54 -13.14 1.59 18.04
C GLU A 54 -12.21 1.33 16.85
N TRP A 55 -11.24 2.22 16.68
CA TRP A 55 -10.16 2.04 15.71
C TRP A 55 -9.05 1.19 16.32
N SER A 56 -8.48 0.28 15.53
CA SER A 56 -7.22 -0.38 15.88
C SER A 56 -6.05 0.59 15.87
N GLU A 57 -4.92 0.15 16.43
CA GLU A 57 -3.62 0.76 16.15
C GLU A 57 -3.27 0.62 14.65
N PRO A 58 -2.46 1.53 14.06
CA PRO A 58 -1.96 1.38 12.71
C PRO A 58 -0.99 0.21 12.61
N VAL A 59 -1.07 -0.49 11.49
CA VAL A 59 -0.14 -1.57 11.14
C VAL A 59 0.50 -1.24 9.80
N ASP A 60 1.82 -1.37 9.71
CA ASP A 60 2.57 -1.29 8.46
C ASP A 60 2.48 -2.64 7.73
N ILE A 61 1.66 -2.69 6.68
CA ILE A 61 1.39 -3.97 6.03
C ILE A 61 2.43 -4.32 4.96
N ILE A 62 3.19 -3.34 4.44
CA ILE A 62 4.14 -3.57 3.32
C ILE A 62 5.36 -2.63 3.40
N ALA A 63 6.56 -3.22 3.33
CA ALA A 63 7.82 -2.55 2.98
C ALA A 63 8.35 -3.16 1.66
N PRO A 64 7.98 -2.64 0.48
CA PRO A 64 8.60 -3.13 -0.74
C PRO A 64 10.04 -2.61 -0.73
N SER A 65 11.01 -3.52 -0.54
CA SER A 65 12.48 -3.31 -0.54
C SER A 65 12.96 -1.86 -0.65
N ASP A 66 13.56 -1.33 0.42
CA ASP A 66 14.51 -0.20 0.62
C ASP A 66 14.46 1.06 -0.28
N THR A 67 13.68 1.15 -1.34
CA THR A 67 13.74 2.21 -2.37
C THR A 67 12.43 2.39 -3.15
N ASN A 68 11.33 1.75 -2.75
CA ASN A 68 10.10 1.78 -3.54
C ASN A 68 9.17 2.95 -3.21
N ILE A 69 8.80 3.70 -4.24
CA ILE A 69 7.64 4.60 -4.22
C ILE A 69 6.40 3.78 -4.53
N VAL A 70 5.39 3.90 -3.68
CA VAL A 70 4.08 3.25 -3.77
C VAL A 70 3.06 4.26 -4.29
N SER A 71 2.27 3.86 -5.27
CA SER A 71 1.23 4.67 -5.90
C SER A 71 0.07 3.81 -6.38
N PHE A 72 -1.06 4.45 -6.67
CA PHE A 72 -2.26 3.79 -7.24
C PHE A 72 -2.69 2.56 -6.43
N VAL A 73 -2.92 2.78 -5.13
CA VAL A 73 -3.44 1.74 -4.23
C VAL A 73 -4.92 1.55 -4.50
N ASP A 74 -5.37 0.30 -4.56
CA ASP A 74 -6.79 -0.07 -4.63
C ASP A 74 -7.04 -1.34 -3.80
N VAL A 75 -8.28 -1.53 -3.35
CA VAL A 75 -8.65 -2.59 -2.42
C VAL A 75 -10.02 -3.20 -2.72
N GLU A 76 -10.11 -4.52 -2.63
CA GLU A 76 -11.35 -5.27 -2.71
C GLU A 76 -11.40 -6.38 -1.65
N ILE A 77 -12.60 -6.85 -1.32
CA ILE A 77 -12.81 -8.04 -0.48
C ILE A 77 -13.51 -9.08 -1.33
N ASP A 78 -12.97 -10.29 -1.35
CA ASP A 78 -13.51 -11.39 -2.14
C ASP A 78 -14.57 -12.22 -1.40
N ASP A 79 -15.10 -13.23 -2.09
CA ASP A 79 -16.13 -14.10 -1.56
C ASP A 79 -15.67 -15.02 -0.41
N GLN A 80 -14.37 -15.07 -0.12
CA GLN A 80 -13.80 -15.78 1.03
C GLN A 80 -13.55 -14.85 2.21
N ASN A 81 -13.93 -13.56 2.10
CA ASN A 81 -13.64 -12.51 3.06
C ASN A 81 -12.14 -12.21 3.20
N ASP A 82 -11.37 -12.50 2.14
CA ASP A 82 -9.99 -12.08 2.06
C ASP A 82 -9.92 -10.68 1.43
N ILE A 83 -9.06 -9.85 1.99
CA ILE A 83 -8.72 -8.53 1.48
C ILE A 83 -7.65 -8.69 0.40
N ASN A 84 -7.92 -8.16 -0.78
CA ASN A 84 -6.99 -8.07 -1.89
C ASN A 84 -6.60 -6.59 -2.05
N LEU A 85 -5.32 -6.29 -1.89
CA LEU A 85 -4.77 -4.94 -2.02
C LEU A 85 -3.82 -4.92 -3.21
N ILE A 86 -4.03 -4.00 -4.15
CA ILE A 86 -3.16 -3.81 -5.30
C ILE A 86 -2.48 -2.46 -5.25
N TRP A 87 -1.25 -2.38 -5.74
CA TRP A 87 -0.52 -1.11 -5.88
C TRP A 87 0.56 -1.19 -6.94
N VAL A 88 1.02 -0.02 -7.38
CA VAL A 88 2.20 0.13 -8.21
C VAL A 88 3.38 0.51 -7.32
N GLY A 89 4.40 -0.34 -7.30
CA GLY A 89 5.70 -0.05 -6.71
C GLY A 89 6.70 0.39 -7.78
N SER A 90 7.53 1.38 -7.47
CA SER A 90 8.54 1.89 -8.40
C SER A 90 9.93 1.87 -7.77
N GLN A 91 10.89 1.20 -8.43
CA GLN A 91 12.31 1.23 -8.09
C GLN A 91 13.08 1.91 -9.23
N GLY A 92 13.46 3.17 -9.03
CA GLY A 92 14.03 3.99 -10.10
C GLY A 92 13.04 4.13 -11.27
N ALA A 93 13.46 3.70 -12.48
CA ALA A 93 12.62 3.73 -13.68
C ALA A 93 11.71 2.50 -13.85
N ARG A 94 11.92 1.44 -13.05
CA ARG A 94 11.12 0.21 -13.10
C ARG A 94 9.81 0.42 -12.35
N LYS A 95 8.70 -0.01 -12.96
CA LYS A 95 7.38 -0.06 -12.33
C LYS A 95 6.88 -1.49 -12.32
N ASP A 96 6.43 -1.94 -11.16
CA ASP A 96 5.88 -3.26 -10.93
C ASP A 96 4.47 -3.14 -10.33
N LEU A 97 3.57 -3.99 -10.80
CA LEU A 97 2.25 -4.16 -10.20
C LEU A 97 2.32 -5.26 -9.16
N PHE A 98 1.82 -4.99 -7.97
CA PHE A 98 1.78 -5.94 -6.87
C PHE A 98 0.36 -6.20 -6.42
N LEU A 99 0.15 -7.39 -5.86
CA LEU A 99 -1.05 -7.80 -5.14
C LEU A 99 -0.61 -8.36 -3.78
N SER A 100 -1.25 -7.91 -2.71
CA SER A 100 -1.13 -8.49 -1.37
C SER A 100 -2.49 -8.98 -0.91
N LYS A 101 -2.53 -10.18 -0.33
CA LYS A 101 -3.76 -10.80 0.14
C LYS A 101 -3.66 -11.14 1.63
N ALA A 102 -4.71 -10.87 2.40
CA ALA A 102 -4.82 -11.28 3.80
C ALA A 102 -6.28 -11.58 4.20
N PRO A 103 -6.54 -12.56 5.09
CA PRO A 103 -7.87 -12.76 5.65
C PRO A 103 -8.34 -11.54 6.45
N GLY A 104 -9.58 -11.10 6.25
CA GLY A 104 -10.15 -9.94 6.96
C GLY A 104 -9.99 -10.03 8.48
N CYS A 105 -10.25 -11.22 9.04
CA CYS A 105 -10.20 -11.51 10.47
C CYS A 105 -8.80 -11.42 11.10
N CYS A 106 -7.74 -11.39 10.30
CA CYS A 106 -6.37 -11.33 10.79
C CYS A 106 -5.54 -10.27 10.03
N SER A 107 -6.19 -9.32 9.37
CA SER A 107 -5.57 -8.27 8.55
C SER A 107 -4.66 -7.33 9.35
N LEU A 108 -4.88 -7.19 10.67
CA LEU A 108 -4.01 -6.43 11.57
C LEU A 108 -2.67 -7.10 11.89
N SER A 109 -2.40 -8.29 11.36
CA SER A 109 -1.09 -8.92 11.45
C SER A 109 -0.38 -8.79 10.10
N SER A 110 0.69 -8.00 10.04
CA SER A 110 1.50 -7.84 8.82
C SER A 110 2.01 -9.18 8.27
N GLN A 111 2.24 -10.17 9.12
CA GLN A 111 2.64 -11.53 8.74
C GLN A 111 1.55 -12.33 7.99
N LYS A 112 0.29 -11.90 8.04
CA LYS A 112 -0.82 -12.55 7.33
C LYS A 112 -0.97 -12.06 5.90
N TRP A 113 -0.29 -10.98 5.55
CA TRP A 113 -0.26 -10.44 4.20
C TRP A 113 0.73 -11.22 3.34
N GLN A 114 0.22 -11.75 2.23
CA GLN A 114 1.01 -12.47 1.24
C GLN A 114 1.14 -11.62 -0.01
N THR A 115 2.33 -11.08 -0.25
CA THR A 115 2.62 -10.20 -1.39
C THR A 115 3.21 -10.97 -2.56
N GLN A 116 2.68 -10.71 -3.76
CA GLN A 116 3.18 -11.21 -5.04
C GLN A 116 3.34 -10.08 -6.05
N SER A 117 4.37 -10.16 -6.91
CA SER A 117 4.50 -9.30 -8.08
C SER A 117 3.74 -9.92 -9.25
N LEU A 118 2.80 -9.18 -9.81
CA LEU A 118 1.93 -9.64 -10.90
C LEU A 118 2.53 -9.35 -12.28
N TYR A 119 3.25 -8.24 -12.44
CA TYR A 119 3.85 -7.83 -13.70
C TYR A 119 4.99 -6.84 -13.48
N SER A 120 6.01 -6.91 -14.35
CA SER A 120 7.11 -5.95 -14.41
C SER A 120 7.24 -5.37 -15.82
N SER A 121 7.24 -4.04 -15.94
CA SER A 121 7.69 -3.37 -17.16
C SER A 121 9.06 -2.75 -16.94
N GLN A 122 10.04 -3.15 -17.75
CA GLN A 122 11.23 -2.32 -17.98
C GLN A 122 10.90 -1.31 -19.08
N ILE A 123 10.92 -0.02 -18.76
CA ILE A 123 11.02 1.01 -19.80
C ILE A 123 12.48 1.00 -20.26
N ALA A 124 12.77 0.31 -21.35
CA ALA A 124 14.03 0.49 -22.04
C ALA A 124 14.05 1.90 -22.65
N VAL A 125 14.79 2.82 -22.02
CA VAL A 125 15.08 4.12 -22.65
C VAL A 125 16.14 3.85 -23.73
N GLY A 126 15.66 3.48 -24.92
CA GLY A 126 16.52 3.34 -26.10
C GLY A 126 16.95 4.71 -26.59
N TYR A 127 18.16 5.13 -26.26
CA TYR A 127 18.82 6.21 -27.00
C TYR A 127 19.24 5.62 -28.35
N ALA A 128 18.52 5.96 -29.41
CA ALA A 128 18.98 5.69 -30.76
C ALA A 128 20.16 6.61 -31.06
N THR A 129 21.38 6.07 -31.08
CA THR A 129 22.53 6.75 -31.67
C THR A 129 22.29 6.81 -33.18
N ILE A 130 22.11 8.01 -33.72
CA ILE A 130 22.12 8.22 -35.17
C ILE A 130 23.59 8.17 -35.60
N GLU A 131 24.02 7.07 -36.20
CA GLU A 131 25.30 7.07 -36.92
C GLU A 131 25.10 7.88 -38.21
N ALA A 132 25.79 9.02 -38.29
CA ALA A 132 25.86 9.82 -39.50
C ALA A 132 26.76 9.10 -40.52
N GLY A 133 26.18 8.74 -41.66
CA GLY A 133 26.92 8.32 -42.86
C GLY A 133 27.51 9.49 -43.63
#